data_AF-A0A1J4K485-F1
#
_entry.id   AF-A0A1J4K485-F1
#
_cell.length_a   1.000
_cell.length_b   1.000
_cell.length_c   1.000
_cell.angle_alpha   90.00
_cell.angle_beta   90.00
_cell.angle_gamma   90.00
#
_symmetry.space_group_name_H-M   'P 1'
#
loop_
_entity.id
_entity.type
_entity.pdbx_description
1 polymer ?
#
loop_
_entity_poly.entity_id
_entity_poly.type
_entity_poly.pdbx_seq_one_letter_code
_entity_poly.pdbx_strand_id
1 'polypeptide(L)'
;MLALPDDLKHQLKSKPKLTKLTFLDKLNLLVEWAGDDEMKKNYIGLKKSDDGFLVNIDVLSQHFEILRRSLMKNFLLIDYQKRSYQSSKEWVIFSPKKNTNSIMTTFTNLQQELTKNDFGEWNSAMLYNWDLFTVKFPERKVGDFTRQFIKNNSVLSISSLIKYFIRSDFLDAKNYQILFQHFSPISSIPGKISAFFASILARGWSIGEGKRTVKIIQPNKFLFNDGMKQIILENDMNCQFPGLWLISNSENGRRYEIESFFERKFPKEIPSNELFIESIMEHFPKINEVDSDE
;
A
#
# COMPACT_ATOMS: atom_id res chain seq x y z
N MET A 1 -0.36 -15.22 -43.28
CA MET A 1 0.76 -15.28 -42.32
C MET A 1 0.97 -13.87 -41.79
N LEU A 2 0.82 -13.62 -40.50
CA LEU A 2 1.05 -12.29 -39.93
C LEU A 2 2.56 -11.99 -39.95
N ALA A 3 2.94 -10.81 -40.44
CA ALA A 3 4.31 -10.34 -40.47
C ALA A 3 4.35 -8.85 -40.12
N LEU A 4 5.36 -8.43 -39.35
CA LEU A 4 5.60 -7.01 -39.13
C LEU A 4 6.05 -6.34 -40.44
N PRO A 5 5.61 -5.09 -40.70
CA PRO A 5 6.19 -4.24 -41.75
C PRO A 5 7.71 -4.11 -41.59
N ASP A 6 8.43 -4.04 -42.71
CA ASP A 6 9.91 -4.10 -42.68
C ASP A 6 10.54 -2.83 -42.08
N ASP A 7 9.89 -1.68 -42.24
CA ASP A 7 10.21 -0.43 -41.56
C ASP A 7 10.09 -0.57 -40.03
N LEU A 8 9.02 -1.20 -39.55
CA LEU A 8 8.80 -1.47 -38.13
C LEU A 8 9.86 -2.44 -37.59
N LYS A 9 10.16 -3.52 -38.32
CA LYS A 9 11.26 -4.45 -37.94
C LYS A 9 12.59 -3.72 -37.81
N HIS A 10 12.90 -2.82 -38.75
CA HIS A 10 14.13 -2.05 -38.72
C HIS A 10 14.18 -1.09 -37.52
N GLN A 11 13.07 -0.42 -37.21
CA GLN A 11 12.94 0.47 -36.05
C GLN A 11 13.05 -0.28 -34.71
N LEU A 12 12.56 -1.52 -34.62
CA LEU A 12 12.70 -2.34 -33.41
C LEU A 12 14.16 -2.72 -33.16
N LYS A 13 14.90 -3.08 -34.22
CA LYS A 13 16.29 -3.54 -34.14
C LYS A 13 17.33 -2.43 -34.08
N SER A 14 16.96 -1.20 -34.41
CA SER A 14 17.89 -0.08 -34.44
C SER A 14 18.47 0.23 -33.06
N LYS A 15 19.77 0.55 -32.99
CA LYS A 15 20.36 1.00 -31.73
C LYS A 15 19.87 2.41 -31.39
N PRO A 16 19.68 2.78 -30.10
CA PRO A 16 19.18 4.09 -29.70
C PRO A 16 19.99 5.27 -30.28
N LYS A 17 21.30 5.09 -30.50
CA LYS A 17 22.19 6.08 -31.11
C LYS A 17 21.86 6.40 -32.58
N LEU A 18 21.18 5.51 -33.29
CA LEU A 18 20.96 5.60 -34.74
C LEU A 18 19.58 6.16 -35.13
N THR A 19 18.53 5.91 -34.34
CA THR A 19 17.16 6.35 -34.69
C THR A 19 16.46 7.16 -33.59
N LYS A 20 17.13 7.57 -32.51
CA LYS A 20 16.54 8.27 -31.35
C LYS A 20 15.30 7.60 -30.72
N LEU A 21 14.94 6.38 -31.11
CA LEU A 21 13.81 5.66 -30.53
C LEU A 21 14.24 5.00 -29.22
N THR A 22 13.55 5.36 -28.14
CA THR A 22 13.67 4.71 -26.84
C THR A 22 12.99 3.34 -26.87
N PHE A 23 13.20 2.55 -25.81
CA PHE A 23 12.49 1.29 -25.66
C PHE A 23 10.97 1.48 -25.57
N LEU A 24 10.52 2.55 -24.90
CA LEU A 24 9.11 2.87 -24.78
C LEU A 24 8.49 3.24 -26.14
N ASP A 25 9.20 4.02 -26.96
CA ASP A 25 8.71 4.40 -28.30
C ASP A 25 8.49 3.15 -29.17
N LYS A 26 9.40 2.19 -29.09
CA LYS A 26 9.30 0.91 -29.80
C LYS A 26 8.11 0.07 -29.35
N LEU A 27 7.79 0.07 -28.06
CA LEU A 27 6.57 -0.57 -27.55
C LEU A 27 5.30 0.12 -28.08
N ASN A 28 5.30 1.46 -28.12
CA ASN A 28 4.16 2.22 -28.64
C ASN A 28 3.94 1.97 -30.14
N LEU A 29 5.01 1.93 -30.94
CA LEU A 29 4.91 1.59 -32.37
C LEU A 29 4.28 0.21 -32.61
N LEU A 30 4.63 -0.78 -31.78
CA LEU A 30 4.03 -2.12 -31.82
C LEU A 30 2.55 -2.10 -31.44
N VAL A 31 2.18 -1.34 -30.40
CA VAL A 31 0.78 -1.17 -29.96
C VAL A 31 -0.04 -0.48 -31.04
N GLU A 32 0.48 0.60 -31.64
CA GLU A 32 -0.17 1.34 -32.71
C GLU A 32 -0.41 0.47 -33.95
N TRP A 33 0.59 -0.34 -34.34
CA TRP A 33 0.44 -1.26 -35.46
C TRP A 33 -0.60 -2.37 -35.20
N ALA A 34 -0.63 -2.88 -33.97
CA ALA A 34 -1.60 -3.91 -33.59
C ALA A 34 -3.03 -3.35 -33.48
N GLY A 35 -3.20 -2.10 -33.05
CA GLY A 35 -4.51 -1.49 -32.84
C GLY A 35 -5.38 -2.35 -31.93
N ASP A 36 -6.65 -2.52 -32.30
CA ASP A 36 -7.61 -3.37 -31.57
C ASP A 36 -7.64 -4.84 -32.03
N ASP A 37 -6.78 -5.24 -32.97
CA ASP A 37 -6.74 -6.59 -33.51
C ASP A 37 -6.07 -7.57 -32.54
N GLU A 38 -6.88 -8.44 -31.92
CA GLU A 38 -6.41 -9.44 -30.96
C GLU A 38 -5.41 -10.45 -31.56
N MET A 39 -5.51 -10.77 -32.86
CA MET A 39 -4.54 -11.66 -33.52
C MET A 39 -3.19 -10.97 -33.64
N LYS A 40 -3.17 -9.68 -34.01
CA LYS A 40 -1.92 -8.90 -34.06
C LYS A 40 -1.31 -8.74 -32.67
N LYS A 41 -2.11 -8.40 -31.65
CA LYS A 41 -1.68 -8.28 -30.25
C LYS A 41 -1.03 -9.56 -29.71
N ASN A 42 -1.64 -10.71 -29.99
CA ASN A 42 -1.09 -12.02 -29.61
C ASN A 42 0.17 -12.35 -30.40
N TYR A 43 0.23 -12.00 -31.69
CA TYR A 43 1.41 -12.19 -32.55
C TYR A 43 2.63 -11.40 -32.06
N ILE A 44 2.45 -10.15 -31.61
CA ILE A 44 3.56 -9.33 -31.07
C ILE A 44 3.83 -9.59 -29.58
N GLY A 45 2.91 -10.27 -28.88
CA GLY A 45 3.03 -10.54 -27.46
C GLY A 45 2.89 -9.29 -26.58
N LEU A 46 2.11 -8.30 -27.01
CA LEU A 46 1.98 -7.00 -26.33
C LEU A 46 0.54 -6.47 -26.41
N LYS A 47 -0.01 -6.07 -25.25
CA LYS A 47 -1.28 -5.34 -25.15
C LYS A 47 -1.08 -4.13 -24.23
N LYS A 48 -1.67 -2.99 -24.61
CA LYS A 48 -1.75 -1.83 -23.73
C LYS A 48 -3.00 -1.94 -22.86
N SER A 49 -2.86 -1.54 -21.60
CA SER A 49 -3.92 -1.48 -20.61
C SER A 49 -3.79 -0.17 -19.84
N ASP A 50 -4.84 0.22 -19.13
CA ASP A 50 -4.84 1.44 -18.29
C ASP A 50 -3.71 1.41 -17.23
N ASP A 51 -3.33 0.20 -16.82
CA ASP A 51 -2.34 -0.07 -15.79
C ASP A 51 -0.90 -0.24 -16.31
N GLY A 52 -0.68 -0.17 -17.64
CA GLY A 52 0.62 -0.38 -18.28
C GLY A 52 0.55 -1.38 -19.44
N PHE A 53 1.53 -2.27 -19.52
CA PHE A 53 1.67 -3.25 -20.61
C PHE A 53 1.44 -4.68 -20.13
N LEU A 54 0.58 -5.41 -20.82
CA LEU A 54 0.47 -6.86 -20.71
C LEU A 54 1.39 -7.48 -21.76
N VAL A 55 2.35 -8.29 -21.33
CA VAL A 55 3.46 -8.74 -22.17
C VAL A 55 3.61 -10.26 -22.11
N ASN A 56 3.54 -10.92 -23.27
CA ASN A 56 4.09 -12.25 -23.42
C ASN A 56 5.58 -12.11 -23.69
N ILE A 57 6.38 -12.37 -22.65
CA ILE A 57 7.80 -12.04 -22.64
C ILE A 57 8.55 -12.85 -23.71
N ASP A 58 8.17 -14.11 -23.94
CA ASP A 58 8.87 -14.97 -24.89
C ASP A 58 8.63 -14.49 -26.33
N VAL A 59 7.38 -14.20 -26.67
CA VAL A 59 7.00 -13.67 -27.99
C VAL A 59 7.62 -12.28 -28.24
N LEU A 60 7.49 -11.35 -27.29
CA LEU A 60 8.01 -10.00 -27.47
C LEU A 60 9.55 -10.00 -27.58
N SER A 61 10.23 -10.88 -26.84
CA SER A 61 11.69 -10.99 -26.88
C SER A 61 12.22 -11.43 -28.25
N GLN A 62 11.44 -12.25 -28.97
CA GLN A 62 11.77 -12.69 -30.33
C GLN A 62 11.69 -11.52 -31.33
N HIS A 63 10.66 -10.68 -31.25
CA HIS A 63 10.52 -9.51 -32.12
C HIS A 63 11.62 -8.45 -31.91
N PHE A 64 12.08 -8.29 -30.66
CA PHE A 64 13.19 -7.40 -30.34
C PHE A 64 14.58 -8.04 -30.53
N GLU A 65 14.65 -9.34 -30.81
CA GLU A 65 15.91 -10.12 -30.88
C GLU A 65 16.81 -9.93 -29.65
N ILE A 66 16.21 -9.91 -28.46
CA ILE A 66 16.93 -9.79 -27.19
C ILE A 66 16.59 -10.94 -26.26
N LEU A 67 17.50 -11.22 -25.33
CA LEU A 67 17.26 -12.23 -24.30
C LEU A 67 16.11 -11.80 -23.37
N ARG A 68 15.35 -12.77 -22.87
CA ARG A 68 14.27 -12.58 -21.89
C ARG A 68 14.67 -11.67 -20.71
N ARG A 69 15.86 -11.91 -20.15
CA ARG A 69 16.44 -11.10 -19.06
C ARG A 69 16.69 -9.64 -19.45
N SER A 70 17.09 -9.40 -20.70
CA SER A 70 17.34 -8.06 -21.23
C SER A 70 16.04 -7.30 -21.44
N LEU A 71 15.00 -7.97 -21.94
CA LEU A 71 13.66 -7.39 -22.05
C LEU A 71 13.14 -6.96 -20.67
N MET A 72 13.26 -7.82 -19.65
CA MET A 72 12.88 -7.48 -18.27
C MET A 72 13.68 -6.29 -17.72
N LYS A 73 15.00 -6.24 -17.98
CA LYS A 73 15.85 -5.12 -17.57
C LYS A 73 15.44 -3.82 -18.27
N ASN A 74 15.07 -3.86 -19.54
CA ASN A 74 14.63 -2.68 -20.28
C ASN A 74 13.35 -2.08 -19.70
N PHE A 75 12.38 -2.91 -19.28
CA PHE A 75 11.21 -2.42 -18.53
C PHE A 75 11.62 -1.73 -17.22
N LEU A 76 12.54 -2.30 -16.44
CA LEU A 76 13.03 -1.66 -15.22
C LEU A 76 13.74 -0.32 -15.50
N LEU A 77 14.49 -0.22 -16.60
CA LEU A 77 15.22 1.00 -17.00
C LEU A 77 14.30 2.14 -17.43
N ILE A 78 13.06 1.84 -17.86
CA ILE A 78 12.04 2.85 -18.16
C ILE A 78 11.07 3.05 -16.99
N ASP A 79 11.47 2.67 -15.78
CA ASP A 79 10.66 2.73 -14.56
C ASP A 79 9.34 1.97 -14.66
N TYR A 80 9.34 0.76 -15.22
CA TYR A 80 8.22 -0.19 -15.13
C TYR A 80 8.61 -1.38 -14.27
N GLN A 81 7.69 -1.82 -13.40
CA GLN A 81 7.87 -2.99 -12.55
C GLN A 81 6.86 -4.10 -12.91
N LYS A 82 7.34 -5.34 -12.83
CA LYS A 82 6.51 -6.53 -12.97
C LYS A 82 5.54 -6.64 -11.79
N ARG A 83 4.23 -6.79 -12.02
CA ARG A 83 3.26 -7.06 -10.96
C ARG A 83 3.47 -8.46 -10.37
N SER A 84 3.33 -8.57 -9.05
CA SER A 84 3.52 -9.79 -8.25
C SER A 84 2.40 -10.82 -8.42
N TYR A 85 1.17 -10.37 -8.70
CA TYR A 85 0.02 -11.25 -8.97
C TYR A 85 -0.24 -11.36 -10.47
N GLN A 86 -0.38 -12.59 -10.98
CA GLN A 86 -0.61 -12.88 -12.41
C GLN A 86 -1.72 -13.93 -12.55
N SER A 87 -2.74 -13.63 -13.35
CA SER A 87 -3.84 -14.55 -13.65
C SER A 87 -3.50 -15.58 -14.74
N SER A 88 -2.46 -15.34 -15.53
CA SER A 88 -2.01 -16.23 -16.62
C SER A 88 -0.51 -16.48 -16.52
N LYS A 89 -0.09 -17.72 -16.86
CA LYS A 89 1.33 -18.12 -16.85
C LYS A 89 2.14 -17.48 -17.99
N GLU A 90 1.47 -17.09 -19.08
CA GLU A 90 2.13 -16.63 -20.32
C GLU A 90 2.22 -15.10 -20.40
N TRP A 91 1.28 -14.39 -19.79
CA TRP A 91 1.16 -12.94 -19.88
C TRP A 91 1.54 -12.26 -18.56
N VAL A 92 2.47 -11.32 -18.65
CA VAL A 92 3.03 -10.59 -17.52
C VAL A 92 2.65 -9.12 -17.60
N ILE A 93 2.08 -8.58 -16.52
CA ILE A 93 1.80 -7.14 -16.42
C ILE A 93 3.07 -6.41 -15.97
N PHE A 94 3.51 -5.44 -16.76
CA PHE A 94 4.45 -4.39 -16.40
C PHE A 94 3.69 -3.08 -16.23
N SER A 95 3.73 -2.52 -15.02
CA SER A 95 3.10 -1.22 -14.70
C SER A 95 4.17 -0.19 -14.39
N PRO A 96 3.94 1.11 -14.67
CA PRO A 96 4.82 2.17 -14.21
C PRO A 96 5.11 1.99 -12.72
N LYS A 97 6.38 2.04 -12.36
CA LYS A 97 6.85 2.06 -10.98
C LYS A 97 6.27 3.32 -10.36
N LYS A 98 5.24 3.17 -9.53
CA LYS A 98 4.72 4.28 -8.74
C LYS A 98 5.88 4.83 -7.94
N ASN A 99 6.23 6.09 -8.20
CA ASN A 99 7.36 6.74 -7.59
C ASN A 99 7.03 7.00 -6.11
N THR A 100 7.25 6.01 -5.25
CA THR A 100 7.00 6.11 -3.81
C THR A 100 7.93 7.10 -3.11
N ASN A 101 8.94 7.64 -3.81
CA ASN A 101 9.85 8.66 -3.29
C ASN A 101 9.45 10.12 -3.65
N SER A 102 8.33 10.37 -4.33
CA SER A 102 8.01 11.75 -4.74
C SER A 102 7.41 12.62 -3.63
N ILE A 103 6.89 12.07 -2.52
CA ILE A 103 6.20 12.90 -1.52
C ILE A 103 7.18 13.70 -0.66
N MET A 104 8.36 13.19 -0.32
CA MET A 104 9.34 13.95 0.49
C MET A 104 9.84 15.18 -0.29
N THR A 105 10.12 15.02 -1.58
CA THR A 105 10.54 16.12 -2.47
C THR A 105 9.39 17.07 -2.78
N THR A 106 8.17 16.56 -2.99
CA THR A 106 6.96 17.38 -3.09
C THR A 106 6.71 18.15 -1.80
N PHE A 107 6.99 17.57 -0.62
CA PHE A 107 6.85 18.20 0.69
C PHE A 107 7.92 19.27 0.94
N THR A 108 9.19 19.00 0.61
CA THR A 108 10.27 20.00 0.70
C THR A 108 10.00 21.20 -0.21
N ASN A 109 9.44 20.98 -1.39
CA ASN A 109 9.08 22.05 -2.32
C ASN A 109 7.83 22.82 -1.84
N LEU A 110 6.80 22.12 -1.34
CA LEU A 110 5.60 22.76 -0.76
C LEU A 110 5.91 23.57 0.52
N GLN A 111 6.87 23.13 1.33
CA GLN A 111 7.31 23.83 2.54
C GLN A 111 8.06 25.13 2.24
N GLN A 112 8.63 25.26 1.02
CA GLN A 112 9.27 26.48 0.54
C GLN A 112 8.29 27.47 -0.10
N GLU A 113 7.13 27.00 -0.57
CA GLU A 113 6.16 27.81 -1.34
C GLU A 113 4.94 28.30 -0.53
N LEU A 114 4.60 27.67 0.61
CA LEU A 114 3.39 28.00 1.37
C LEU A 114 3.68 28.85 2.61
N THR A 115 2.89 29.91 2.81
CA THR A 115 3.01 30.80 3.97
C THR A 115 2.32 30.20 5.20
N LYS A 116 2.69 30.67 6.41
CA LYS A 116 2.18 30.16 7.71
C LYS A 116 0.65 30.05 7.82
N ASN A 117 -0.12 30.82 7.04
CA ASN A 117 -1.58 30.81 7.08
C ASN A 117 -2.19 29.65 6.27
N ASP A 118 -1.49 29.09 5.28
CA ASP A 118 -2.00 28.01 4.42
C ASP A 118 -2.03 26.64 5.12
N PHE A 119 -1.29 26.50 6.24
CA PHE A 119 -1.31 25.30 7.08
C PHE A 119 -2.61 25.15 7.90
N GLY A 120 -3.37 26.24 8.06
CA GLY A 120 -4.62 26.25 8.85
C GLY A 120 -5.78 25.53 8.16
N GLU A 121 -5.86 25.58 6.83
CA GLU A 121 -6.97 24.99 6.05
C GLU A 121 -6.70 23.53 5.61
N TRP A 122 -5.46 23.07 5.76
CA TRP A 122 -5.01 21.76 5.32
C TRP A 122 -5.64 20.59 6.10
N ASN A 123 -5.92 20.79 7.39
CA ASN A 123 -6.55 19.78 8.27
C ASN A 123 -7.96 19.42 7.79
N SER A 124 -8.77 20.42 7.45
CA SER A 124 -10.17 20.24 7.07
C SER A 124 -10.29 19.60 5.69
N ALA A 125 -9.47 20.02 4.73
CA ALA A 125 -9.49 19.49 3.37
C ALA A 125 -8.96 18.04 3.28
N MET A 126 -7.94 17.68 4.07
CA MET A 126 -7.45 16.29 4.15
C MET A 126 -8.45 15.37 4.86
N LEU A 127 -9.00 15.78 6.00
CA LEU A 127 -10.02 15.00 6.72
C LEU A 127 -11.29 14.84 5.87
N TYR A 128 -11.73 15.89 5.18
CA TYR A 128 -12.86 15.83 4.24
C TYR A 128 -12.60 14.91 3.04
N ASN A 129 -11.39 14.98 2.44
CA ASN A 129 -11.02 14.06 1.36
C ASN A 129 -10.84 12.62 1.87
N TRP A 130 -10.44 12.42 3.13
CA TRP A 130 -10.32 11.11 3.78
C TRP A 130 -11.70 10.49 4.05
N ASP A 131 -12.66 11.28 4.53
CA ASP A 131 -14.05 10.86 4.69
C ASP A 131 -14.74 10.62 3.34
N LEU A 132 -14.42 11.40 2.30
CA LEU A 132 -14.88 11.12 0.94
C LEU A 132 -14.22 9.87 0.34
N PHE A 133 -12.98 9.57 0.73
CA PHE A 133 -12.26 8.37 0.28
C PHE A 133 -12.86 7.10 0.90
N THR A 134 -13.25 7.13 2.18
CA THR A 134 -13.97 6.03 2.84
C THR A 134 -15.39 5.82 2.29
N VAL A 135 -16.04 6.89 1.82
CA VAL A 135 -17.33 6.80 1.10
C VAL A 135 -17.18 6.15 -0.30
N LYS A 136 -16.08 6.42 -1.01
CA LYS A 136 -15.81 5.89 -2.37
C LYS A 136 -15.28 4.46 -2.38
N PHE A 137 -14.68 3.99 -1.30
CA PHE A 137 -14.21 2.61 -1.13
C PHE A 137 -14.95 1.98 0.05
N PRO A 138 -16.20 1.50 -0.13
CA PRO A 138 -16.88 0.75 0.91
C PRO A 138 -16.15 -0.58 1.03
N GLU A 139 -15.18 -0.65 1.95
CA GLU A 139 -14.56 -1.89 2.38
C GLU A 139 -15.66 -2.78 2.99
N ARG A 140 -16.37 -3.51 2.13
CA ARG A 140 -17.39 -4.54 2.45
C ARG A 140 -16.82 -5.74 3.24
N LYS A 141 -15.73 -5.56 4.00
CA LYS A 141 -15.19 -6.53 4.96
C LYS A 141 -14.63 -5.90 6.25
N VAL A 142 -14.45 -4.57 6.32
CA VAL A 142 -14.11 -3.89 7.59
C VAL A 142 -15.37 -3.41 8.32
N GLY A 143 -16.42 -3.05 7.57
CA GLY A 143 -17.71 -2.65 8.13
C GLY A 143 -18.47 -3.76 8.89
N ASP A 144 -18.18 -5.04 8.62
CA ASP A 144 -18.79 -6.17 9.33
C ASP A 144 -18.11 -6.47 10.66
N PHE A 145 -16.84 -6.05 10.86
CA PHE A 145 -16.10 -6.31 12.10
C PHE A 145 -16.45 -5.29 13.20
N THR A 146 -16.65 -4.01 12.87
CA THR A 146 -17.03 -2.99 13.87
C THR A 146 -18.47 -3.16 14.36
N ARG A 147 -19.37 -3.72 13.54
CA ARG A 147 -20.77 -4.00 13.90
C ARG A 147 -20.94 -5.21 14.80
N GLN A 148 -20.01 -6.17 14.81
CA GLN A 148 -20.16 -7.40 15.58
C GLN A 148 -19.83 -7.26 17.07
N PHE A 149 -19.10 -6.22 17.47
CA PHE A 149 -18.47 -6.18 18.80
C PHE A 149 -18.85 -4.99 19.67
N ILE A 150 -19.75 -4.12 19.22
CA ILE A 150 -20.24 -3.00 20.02
C ILE A 150 -21.75 -3.12 20.15
N LYS A 151 -22.20 -3.37 21.39
CA LYS A 151 -23.62 -3.42 21.78
C LYS A 151 -24.36 -2.10 21.50
N ASN A 152 -23.62 -1.01 21.22
CA ASN A 152 -24.10 0.37 21.09
C ASN A 152 -23.88 1.03 19.70
N ASN A 153 -23.72 0.29 18.59
CA ASN A 153 -23.62 0.84 17.22
C ASN A 153 -22.54 1.93 16.96
N SER A 154 -21.67 2.22 17.92
CA SER A 154 -20.72 3.32 17.83
C SER A 154 -19.46 2.91 17.07
N VAL A 155 -19.28 3.42 15.86
CA VAL A 155 -18.10 3.14 15.02
C VAL A 155 -16.93 4.01 15.46
N LEU A 156 -15.80 3.39 15.85
CA LEU A 156 -14.54 4.12 16.04
C LEU A 156 -14.08 4.71 14.71
N SER A 157 -14.03 6.04 14.63
CA SER A 157 -13.47 6.71 13.46
C SER A 157 -11.97 6.43 13.31
N ILE A 158 -11.46 6.38 12.08
CA ILE A 158 -10.02 6.28 11.81
C ILE A 158 -9.28 7.44 12.49
N SER A 159 -9.88 8.64 12.50
CA SER A 159 -9.34 9.82 13.18
C SER A 159 -9.12 9.56 14.67
N SER A 160 -10.03 8.87 15.35
CA SER A 160 -9.87 8.48 16.77
C SER A 160 -8.69 7.52 16.95
N LEU A 161 -8.53 6.53 16.06
CA LEU A 161 -7.42 5.58 16.08
C LEU A 161 -6.07 6.28 15.83
N ILE A 162 -6.04 7.23 14.90
CA ILE A 162 -4.86 8.04 14.61
C ILE A 162 -4.48 8.87 15.83
N LYS A 163 -5.43 9.56 16.45
CA LYS A 163 -5.20 10.33 17.68
C LYS A 163 -4.66 9.48 18.82
N TYR A 164 -5.21 8.28 18.98
CA TYR A 164 -4.71 7.30 19.95
C TYR A 164 -3.29 6.83 19.63
N PHE A 165 -3.00 6.57 18.35
CA PHE A 165 -1.67 6.19 17.87
C PHE A 165 -0.61 7.27 18.17
N ILE A 166 -0.89 8.53 17.81
CA ILE A 166 0.05 9.65 17.96
C ILE A 166 0.02 10.28 19.35
N ARG A 167 -0.96 9.92 20.19
CA ARG A 167 -1.24 10.51 21.51
C ARG A 167 -1.38 12.04 21.47
N SER A 168 -2.03 12.54 20.44
CA SER A 168 -2.24 13.97 20.19
C SER A 168 -3.56 14.17 19.44
N ASP A 169 -4.28 15.23 19.80
CA ASP A 169 -5.47 15.67 19.06
C ASP A 169 -5.13 16.43 17.77
N PHE A 170 -3.86 16.83 17.62
CA PHE A 170 -3.37 17.63 16.49
C PHE A 170 -2.47 16.80 15.57
N LEU A 171 -2.83 16.77 14.29
CA LEU A 171 -2.00 16.23 13.21
C LEU A 171 -1.12 17.35 12.63
N ASP A 172 0.09 17.46 13.14
CA ASP A 172 1.13 18.30 12.55
C ASP A 172 2.01 17.48 11.57
N ALA A 173 2.96 18.15 10.91
CA ALA A 173 3.85 17.51 9.95
C ALA A 173 4.64 16.32 10.55
N LYS A 174 5.04 16.44 11.82
CA LYS A 174 5.79 15.40 12.53
C LYS A 174 4.90 14.19 12.79
N ASN A 175 3.69 14.39 13.29
CA ASN A 175 2.74 13.32 13.56
C ASN A 175 2.26 12.63 12.27
N TYR A 176 2.09 13.41 11.19
CA TYR A 176 1.84 12.86 9.87
C TYR A 176 2.99 12.01 9.36
N GLN A 177 4.24 12.45 9.53
CA GLN A 177 5.42 11.66 9.17
C GLN A 177 5.47 10.33 9.93
N ILE A 178 5.20 10.35 11.24
CA ILE A 178 5.13 9.14 12.06
C ILE A 178 4.04 8.19 11.51
N LEU A 179 2.83 8.70 11.29
CA LEU A 179 1.72 7.94 10.73
C LEU A 179 2.09 7.29 9.39
N PHE A 180 2.66 8.09 8.49
CA PHE A 180 3.05 7.65 7.16
C PHE A 180 4.15 6.58 7.23
N GLN A 181 5.20 6.77 8.04
CA GLN A 181 6.28 5.79 8.11
C GLN A 181 5.78 4.43 8.66
N HIS A 182 4.87 4.45 9.63
CA HIS A 182 4.36 3.23 10.29
C HIS A 182 3.30 2.48 9.48
N PHE A 183 2.54 3.18 8.61
CA PHE A 183 1.41 2.57 7.89
C PHE A 183 1.40 2.82 6.38
N SER A 184 2.46 3.42 5.81
CA SER A 184 2.60 3.59 4.35
C SER A 184 2.55 2.25 3.63
N PRO A 185 2.09 2.23 2.36
CA PRO A 185 1.75 3.37 1.51
C PRO A 185 0.44 4.06 1.91
N ILE A 186 0.24 5.34 1.54
CA ILE A 186 -0.91 6.16 1.99
C ILE A 186 -2.28 5.49 1.74
N SER A 187 -2.42 4.82 0.59
CA SER A 187 -3.62 4.08 0.21
C SER A 187 -3.94 2.90 1.13
N SER A 188 -2.97 2.43 1.92
CA SER A 188 -3.10 1.32 2.85
C SER A 188 -3.21 1.75 4.31
N ILE A 189 -3.03 3.04 4.61
CA ILE A 189 -3.07 3.53 5.99
C ILE A 189 -4.41 3.19 6.67
N PRO A 190 -5.59 3.41 6.07
CA PRO A 190 -6.87 3.00 6.67
C PRO A 190 -6.88 1.53 7.08
N GLY A 191 -6.65 0.62 6.11
CA GLY A 191 -6.71 -0.81 6.35
C GLY A 191 -5.66 -1.31 7.34
N LYS A 192 -4.41 -0.81 7.26
CA LYS A 192 -3.34 -1.22 8.18
C LYS A 192 -3.59 -0.72 9.60
N ILE A 193 -4.05 0.52 9.79
CA ILE A 193 -4.39 1.07 11.11
C ILE A 193 -5.54 0.29 11.73
N SER A 194 -6.62 0.08 10.97
CA SER A 194 -7.79 -0.65 11.46
C SER A 194 -7.43 -2.09 11.85
N ALA A 195 -6.72 -2.81 10.98
CA ALA A 195 -6.29 -4.17 11.27
C ALA A 195 -5.34 -4.22 12.48
N PHE A 196 -4.38 -3.31 12.56
CA PHE A 196 -3.41 -3.24 13.65
C PHE A 196 -4.10 -2.99 15.00
N PHE A 197 -4.98 -1.99 15.08
CA PHE A 197 -5.68 -1.67 16.33
C PHE A 197 -6.69 -2.73 16.74
N ALA A 198 -7.45 -3.29 15.79
CA ALA A 198 -8.34 -4.40 16.07
C ALA A 198 -7.58 -5.58 16.70
N SER A 199 -6.43 -5.92 16.12
CA SER A 199 -5.60 -7.04 16.55
C SER A 199 -5.08 -6.88 17.98
N ILE A 200 -4.56 -5.70 18.32
CA ILE A 200 -3.96 -5.46 19.64
C ILE A 200 -5.06 -5.27 20.70
N LEU A 201 -6.09 -4.46 20.42
CA LEU A 201 -7.13 -4.14 21.40
C LEU A 201 -7.98 -5.36 21.73
N ALA A 202 -8.27 -6.23 20.75
CA ALA A 202 -9.01 -7.48 21.01
C ALA A 202 -8.24 -8.46 21.91
N ARG A 203 -6.94 -8.24 22.13
CA ARG A 203 -6.11 -9.05 23.03
C ARG A 203 -5.81 -8.32 24.35
N GLY A 204 -6.39 -7.14 24.58
CA GLY A 204 -6.09 -6.30 25.74
C GLY A 204 -4.68 -5.69 25.69
N TRP A 205 -4.12 -5.52 24.48
CA TRP A 205 -2.86 -4.82 24.28
C TRP A 205 -3.11 -3.35 23.96
N SER A 206 -2.23 -2.47 24.43
CA SER A 206 -2.34 -1.02 24.25
C SER A 206 -1.09 -0.39 23.64
N ILE A 207 -1.22 0.82 23.10
CA ILE A 207 -0.04 1.59 22.67
C ILE A 207 0.62 2.18 23.91
N GLY A 208 1.92 1.91 24.11
CA GLY A 208 2.67 2.46 25.23
C GLY A 208 3.86 1.64 25.69
N GLU A 209 4.19 1.80 26.97
CA GLU A 209 5.30 1.12 27.63
C GLU A 209 4.75 0.21 28.75
N GLY A 210 5.42 -0.92 29.00
CA GLY A 210 5.01 -1.88 30.02
C GLY A 210 4.74 -3.27 29.44
N LYS A 211 3.93 -4.05 30.16
CA LYS A 211 3.49 -5.40 29.74
C LYS A 211 2.24 -5.28 28.88
N ARG A 212 2.13 -6.17 27.89
CA ARG A 212 1.05 -6.16 26.88
C ARG A 212 0.91 -4.81 26.20
N THR A 213 2.03 -4.24 25.79
CA THR A 213 2.04 -2.98 25.05
C THR A 213 2.77 -3.08 23.72
N VAL A 214 2.41 -2.18 22.82
CA VAL A 214 3.16 -1.90 21.61
C VAL A 214 3.77 -0.51 21.71
N LYS A 215 5.10 -0.44 21.76
CA LYS A 215 5.86 0.80 21.72
C LYS A 215 6.16 1.18 20.27
N ILE A 216 5.85 2.42 19.92
CA ILE A 216 6.14 3.00 18.59
C ILE A 216 7.59 3.45 18.56
N ILE A 217 8.37 2.95 17.61
CA ILE A 217 9.79 3.23 17.46
C ILE A 217 10.03 3.79 16.07
N GLN A 218 10.55 5.02 16.01
CA GLN A 218 10.88 5.65 14.74
C GLN A 218 12.06 4.93 14.03
N PRO A 219 12.09 4.92 12.69
CA PRO A 219 11.12 5.60 11.81
C PRO A 219 9.80 4.83 11.59
N ASN A 220 9.82 3.49 11.55
CA ASN A 220 8.70 2.68 11.06
C ASN A 220 8.54 1.34 11.81
N LYS A 221 8.87 1.29 13.10
CA LYS A 221 8.97 0.05 13.88
C LYS A 221 7.97 -0.02 15.04
N PHE A 222 7.54 -1.24 15.33
CA PHE A 222 6.65 -1.58 16.42
C PHE A 222 7.36 -2.57 17.35
N LEU A 223 7.52 -2.21 18.62
CA LEU A 223 8.04 -3.10 19.66
C LEU A 223 6.89 -3.67 20.47
N PHE A 224 6.61 -4.95 20.27
CA PHE A 224 5.63 -5.72 21.03
C PHE A 224 6.28 -6.28 22.29
N ASN A 225 5.68 -6.02 23.45
CA ASN A 225 6.18 -6.49 24.74
C ASN A 225 5.04 -7.13 25.56
N ASP A 226 5.08 -8.44 25.79
CA ASP A 226 4.12 -9.13 26.67
C ASP A 226 4.56 -9.12 28.16
N GLY A 227 5.74 -8.55 28.45
CA GLY A 227 6.35 -8.53 29.77
C GLY A 227 7.37 -9.63 30.04
N MET A 228 7.42 -10.65 29.18
CA MET A 228 8.41 -11.74 29.21
C MET A 228 9.27 -11.75 27.95
N LYS A 229 8.71 -11.31 26.83
CA LYS A 229 9.28 -11.37 25.49
C LYS A 229 9.02 -10.06 24.76
N GLN A 230 10.06 -9.65 24.04
CA GLN A 230 10.05 -8.45 23.21
C GLN A 230 10.32 -8.80 21.75
N ILE A 231 9.52 -8.27 20.84
CA ILE A 231 9.68 -8.49 19.40
C ILE A 231 9.50 -7.17 18.65
N ILE A 232 10.45 -6.85 17.79
CA ILE A 232 10.39 -5.68 16.92
C ILE A 232 9.96 -6.10 15.52
N LEU A 233 8.93 -5.45 15.01
CA LEU A 233 8.51 -5.53 13.61
C LEU A 233 8.68 -4.17 12.93
N GLU A 234 8.89 -4.19 11.63
CA GLU A 234 9.05 -3.00 10.79
C GLU A 234 7.99 -2.97 9.69
N ASN A 235 7.40 -1.81 9.40
CA ASN A 235 6.48 -1.66 8.26
C ASN A 235 7.23 -1.71 6.92
N ASP A 236 6.82 -2.62 6.04
CA ASP A 236 7.16 -2.57 4.61
C ASP A 236 6.35 -1.46 3.92
N MET A 237 7.00 -0.31 3.73
CA MET A 237 6.42 0.88 3.13
C MET A 237 5.93 0.68 1.69
N ASN A 238 6.35 -0.39 1.01
CA ASN A 238 5.93 -0.72 -0.35
C ASN A 238 4.80 -1.76 -0.39
N CYS A 239 4.46 -2.38 0.74
CA CYS A 239 3.43 -3.41 0.82
C CYS A 239 2.05 -2.79 1.00
N GLN A 240 1.15 -3.03 0.05
CA GLN A 240 -0.25 -2.61 0.12
C GLN A 240 -1.05 -3.53 1.05
N PHE A 241 -2.09 -2.99 1.70
CA PHE A 241 -3.11 -3.77 2.39
C PHE A 241 -4.13 -4.34 1.38
N PRO A 242 -4.64 -5.58 1.54
CA PRO A 242 -4.32 -6.57 2.57
C PRO A 242 -3.12 -7.44 2.16
N GLY A 243 -1.94 -7.20 2.74
CA GLY A 243 -0.70 -7.92 2.45
C GLY A 243 0.12 -8.19 3.71
N LEU A 244 1.21 -8.96 3.60
CA LEU A 244 2.12 -9.21 4.74
C LEU A 244 3.08 -8.02 4.91
N TRP A 245 2.59 -6.99 5.58
CA TRP A 245 3.23 -5.66 5.63
C TRP A 245 4.16 -5.45 6.82
N LEU A 246 4.27 -6.41 7.75
CA LEU A 246 5.18 -6.35 8.89
C LEU A 246 6.39 -7.26 8.69
N ILE A 247 7.61 -6.75 8.82
CA ILE A 247 8.87 -7.47 8.62
C ILE A 247 9.56 -7.70 9.96
N SER A 248 9.95 -8.94 10.24
CA SER A 248 10.81 -9.30 11.36
C SER A 248 12.26 -9.42 10.90
N ASN A 249 13.09 -8.46 11.34
CA ASN A 249 14.53 -8.49 11.05
C ASN A 249 15.25 -9.61 11.82
N SER A 250 14.72 -10.03 12.97
CA SER A 250 15.28 -11.15 13.75
C SER A 250 14.99 -12.53 13.13
N GLU A 251 14.13 -12.61 12.12
CA GLU A 251 13.78 -13.85 11.42
C GLU A 251 14.06 -13.76 9.91
N ASN A 252 15.25 -13.26 9.54
CA ASN A 252 15.71 -13.18 8.15
C ASN A 252 14.71 -12.47 7.21
N GLY A 253 14.05 -11.41 7.69
CA GLY A 253 13.12 -10.62 6.89
C GLY A 253 11.76 -11.29 6.66
N ARG A 254 11.38 -12.26 7.53
CA ARG A 254 10.07 -12.89 7.46
C ARG A 254 8.96 -11.85 7.58
N ARG A 255 7.94 -12.01 6.74
CA ARG A 255 6.80 -11.10 6.64
C ARG A 255 5.57 -11.67 7.34
N TYR A 256 4.78 -10.77 7.90
CA TYR A 256 3.58 -11.05 8.67
C TYR A 256 2.47 -10.08 8.26
N GLU A 257 1.24 -10.55 8.32
CA GLU A 257 0.14 -9.68 8.72
C GLU A 257 -0.04 -9.81 10.24
N ILE A 258 -0.77 -8.89 10.86
CA ILE A 258 -0.75 -8.72 12.32
C ILE A 258 -1.31 -9.95 13.08
N GLU A 259 -2.32 -10.65 12.56
CA GLU A 259 -2.93 -11.81 13.21
C GLU A 259 -1.98 -13.02 13.23
N SER A 260 -1.40 -13.39 12.10
CA SER A 260 -0.41 -14.46 11.96
C SER A 260 0.86 -14.18 12.75
N PHE A 261 1.19 -12.91 12.99
CA PHE A 261 2.22 -12.56 13.96
C PHE A 261 1.83 -12.98 15.38
N PHE A 262 0.63 -12.62 15.85
CA PHE A 262 0.13 -13.01 17.18
C PHE A 262 0.02 -14.53 17.32
N GLU A 263 -0.62 -15.22 16.37
CA GLU A 263 -0.76 -16.67 16.36
C GLU A 263 0.60 -17.38 16.52
N ARG A 264 1.63 -16.86 15.86
CA ARG A 264 2.95 -17.48 15.85
C ARG A 264 3.82 -17.09 17.04
N LYS A 265 3.71 -15.84 17.52
CA LYS A 265 4.65 -15.29 18.51
C LYS A 265 4.09 -15.22 19.92
N PHE A 266 2.77 -15.15 20.03
CA PHE A 266 2.00 -15.05 21.26
C PHE A 266 0.73 -15.93 21.16
N PRO A 267 0.86 -17.26 20.95
CA PRO A 267 -0.29 -18.14 20.70
C PRO A 267 -1.32 -18.22 21.84
N LYS A 268 -0.98 -17.71 23.04
CA LYS A 268 -1.88 -17.63 24.19
C LYS A 268 -2.71 -16.34 24.22
N GLU A 269 -2.34 -15.34 23.42
CA GLU A 269 -3.05 -14.06 23.32
C GLU A 269 -4.16 -14.22 22.27
N ILE A 270 -5.25 -14.86 22.68
CA ILE A 270 -6.43 -15.13 21.85
C ILE A 270 -7.31 -13.87 21.83
N PRO A 271 -7.77 -13.41 20.66
CA PRO A 271 -8.64 -12.24 20.59
C PRO A 271 -9.99 -12.53 21.27
N SER A 272 -10.51 -11.56 22.02
CA SER A 272 -11.77 -11.61 22.75
C SER A 272 -12.53 -10.29 22.59
N ASN A 273 -13.86 -10.42 22.46
CA ASN A 273 -14.75 -9.27 22.39
C ASN A 273 -14.81 -8.50 23.70
N GLU A 274 -14.70 -9.20 24.83
CA GLU A 274 -14.70 -8.59 26.16
C GLU A 274 -13.48 -7.68 26.30
N LEU A 275 -12.29 -8.19 25.98
CA LEU A 275 -11.05 -7.41 25.99
C LEU A 275 -11.09 -6.24 25.00
N PHE A 276 -11.71 -6.45 23.84
CA PHE A 276 -11.89 -5.37 22.87
C PHE A 276 -12.73 -4.24 23.45
N ILE A 277 -13.91 -4.56 24.00
CA ILE A 277 -14.83 -3.58 24.61
C ILE A 277 -14.16 -2.88 25.79
N GLU A 278 -13.51 -3.61 26.69
CA GLU A 278 -12.76 -3.05 27.82
C GLU A 278 -11.70 -2.05 27.33
N SER A 279 -10.90 -2.44 26.34
CA SER A 279 -9.88 -1.56 25.76
C SER A 279 -10.49 -0.32 25.11
N ILE A 280 -11.66 -0.45 24.47
CA ILE A 280 -12.36 0.69 23.89
C ILE A 280 -12.85 1.64 24.99
N MET A 281 -13.49 1.12 26.03
CA MET A 281 -13.99 1.93 27.15
C MET A 281 -12.86 2.64 27.90
N GLU A 282 -11.71 1.97 28.06
CA GLU A 282 -10.54 2.52 28.75
C GLU A 282 -9.88 3.65 27.94
N HIS A 283 -9.69 3.44 26.63
CA HIS A 283 -8.87 4.35 25.82
C HIS A 283 -9.68 5.36 25.00
N PHE A 284 -10.99 5.15 24.86
CA PHE A 284 -11.89 5.99 24.08
C PHE A 284 -13.20 6.29 24.86
N PRO A 285 -13.10 6.87 26.08
CA PRO A 285 -14.24 7.02 27.00
C PRO A 285 -15.36 7.97 26.50
N LYS A 286 -15.13 8.72 25.41
CA LYS A 286 -16.14 9.61 24.79
C LYS A 286 -17.14 8.89 23.89
N ILE A 287 -17.18 7.57 23.89
CA ILE A 287 -18.13 6.76 23.08
C ILE A 287 -19.44 6.47 23.85
N ASN A 288 -19.69 7.15 24.97
CA ASN A 288 -20.94 6.99 25.70
C ASN A 288 -22.11 7.64 24.97
N GLU A 289 -23.09 6.79 24.68
CA GLU A 289 -24.51 7.00 24.41
C GLU A 289 -24.85 8.12 23.42
N VAL A 290 -25.17 7.70 22.18
CA VAL A 290 -26.21 8.41 21.44
C VAL A 290 -27.46 8.24 22.28
N ASP A 291 -27.90 9.31 22.95
CA ASP A 291 -29.23 9.38 23.53
C ASP A 291 -30.22 8.92 22.46
N SER A 292 -30.86 7.79 22.73
CA SER A 292 -31.98 7.31 21.93
C SER A 292 -33.20 8.15 22.28
N ASP A 293 -33.17 9.44 21.96
CA ASP A 293 -34.30 10.35 22.04
C ASP A 293 -34.12 11.48 21.01
N GLU A 294 -34.54 11.19 19.77
CA GLU A 294 -35.37 12.05 18.89
C GLU A 294 -35.64 11.36 17.54
#